data_AF-A0A970QKL7-F1
#
_entry.id   AF-A0A970QKL7-F1
#
_cell.length_a   1.000
_cell.length_b   1.000
_cell.length_c   1.000
_cell.angle_alpha   90.00
_cell.angle_beta   90.00
_cell.angle_gamma   90.00
#
_symmetry.space_group_name_H-M   'P 1'
#
loop_
_entity.id
_entity.type
_entity.pdbx_description
1 polymer ?
#
loop_
_entity_poly.entity_id
_entity_poly.type
_entity_poly.pdbx_seq_one_letter_code
_entity_poly.pdbx_strand_id
1 'polypeptide(L)'
;MSATQRQHLIVGRITAAHGIGGAVRVQSLTDDPDRFAALRTCWLLDEKEQPERSLHILSARTQKANLVLLQFDGVSDRDAALALRGRLLAVDRADAVKLPADHWFICDLLGCEVFDAAAGPIGTVHEVLQHTAQDVFVVRQPGQPDLLFPAIKTILRQVDLAARRIDVCLPDGLHALYRKEKA
;
A
#
# COMPACT_ATOMS: atom_id res chain seq x y z
N MET A 1 7.44 -18.12 14.98
CA MET A 1 7.17 -18.49 13.58
C MET A 1 6.99 -17.18 12.82
N SER A 2 7.96 -16.80 12.00
CA SER A 2 8.03 -15.46 11.40
C SER A 2 6.87 -15.22 10.45
N ALA A 3 6.14 -14.13 10.66
CA ALA A 3 5.19 -13.60 9.69
C ALA A 3 5.92 -13.33 8.37
N THR A 4 5.39 -13.86 7.27
CA THR A 4 5.92 -13.67 5.91
C THR A 4 5.67 -12.22 5.48
N GLN A 5 6.50 -11.29 5.95
CA GLN A 5 6.50 -9.91 5.50
C GLN A 5 6.92 -9.85 4.03
N ARG A 6 6.20 -9.07 3.21
CA ARG A 6 6.57 -8.88 1.81
C ARG A 6 7.95 -8.22 1.73
N GLN A 7 8.86 -8.84 0.98
CA GLN A 7 10.22 -8.34 0.76
C GLN A 7 10.24 -7.08 -0.11
N HIS A 8 9.29 -6.99 -1.06
CA HIS A 8 9.13 -5.86 -1.97
C HIS A 8 7.88 -5.07 -1.62
N LEU A 9 8.04 -3.75 -1.42
CA LEU A 9 6.96 -2.81 -1.20
C LEU A 9 6.66 -2.06 -2.49
N ILE A 10 5.46 -2.24 -3.03
CA ILE A 10 5.04 -1.57 -4.27
C ILE A 10 4.83 -0.09 -4.00
N VAL A 11 5.52 0.76 -4.76
CA VAL A 11 5.52 2.22 -4.59
C VAL A 11 4.94 2.95 -5.80
N GLY A 12 4.81 2.32 -6.96
CA GLY A 12 4.27 2.96 -8.15
C GLY A 12 3.93 2.02 -9.29
N ARG A 13 3.16 2.53 -10.26
CA ARG A 13 2.83 1.82 -11.51
C ARG A 13 3.21 2.66 -12.72
N ILE A 14 3.91 2.05 -13.68
CA ILE A 14 4.27 2.71 -14.94
C ILE A 14 3.02 2.81 -15.83
N THR A 15 2.59 4.03 -16.14
CA THR A 15 1.34 4.28 -16.88
C THR A 15 1.55 4.58 -18.36
N ALA A 16 2.65 5.25 -18.70
CA ALA A 16 2.97 5.66 -20.07
C ALA A 16 4.46 5.99 -20.25
N ALA A 17 4.94 6.02 -21.50
CA ALA A 17 6.21 6.66 -21.83
C ALA A 17 6.07 8.20 -21.83
N HIS A 18 7.18 8.89 -21.65
CA HIS A 18 7.27 10.35 -21.69
C HIS A 18 8.37 10.81 -22.67
N GLY A 19 7.99 11.58 -23.68
CA GLY A 19 8.92 12.07 -24.69
C GLY A 19 9.55 10.93 -25.51
N ILE A 20 10.76 11.19 -26.00
CA ILE A 20 11.53 10.23 -26.84
C ILE A 20 12.77 9.66 -26.14
N GLY A 21 13.19 10.24 -25.01
CA GLY A 21 14.44 9.89 -24.31
C GLY A 21 14.34 8.75 -23.29
N GLY A 22 13.29 7.93 -23.37
CA GLY A 22 13.12 6.77 -22.48
C GLY A 22 12.59 7.04 -21.08
N ALA A 23 12.20 8.30 -20.78
CA ALA A 23 11.52 8.61 -19.53
C ALA A 23 10.14 7.93 -19.47
N VAL A 24 9.69 7.58 -18.27
CA VAL A 24 8.38 6.98 -18.02
C VAL A 24 7.55 7.82 -17.05
N ARG A 25 6.23 7.83 -17.24
CA ARG A 25 5.26 8.32 -16.27
C ARG A 25 4.88 7.20 -15.32
N VAL A 26 4.98 7.47 -14.04
CA VAL A 26 4.64 6.57 -12.95
C VAL A 26 3.51 7.20 -12.15
N GLN A 27 2.45 6.45 -11.91
CA GLN A 27 1.47 6.77 -10.88
C GLN A 27 2.05 6.34 -9.54
N SER A 28 2.29 7.29 -8.63
CA SER A 28 2.70 7.00 -7.27
C SER A 28 1.57 6.27 -6.54
N LEU A 29 1.93 5.18 -5.87
CA LEU A 29 1.09 4.43 -4.95
C LEU A 29 1.54 4.61 -3.49
N THR A 30 2.53 5.49 -3.24
CA THR A 30 2.89 5.97 -1.90
C THR A 30 2.22 7.32 -1.62
N ASP A 31 1.95 7.52 -0.33
CA ASP A 31 1.54 8.75 0.33
C ASP A 31 2.48 9.95 0.06
N ASP A 32 3.77 9.68 -0.17
CA ASP A 32 4.80 10.69 -0.35
C ASP A 32 5.60 10.43 -1.65
N PRO A 33 5.11 10.96 -2.80
CA PRO A 33 5.77 10.80 -4.09
C PRO A 33 7.18 11.43 -4.15
N ASP A 34 7.50 12.39 -3.28
CA ASP A 34 8.82 13.06 -3.30
C ASP A 34 9.93 12.10 -2.88
N ARG A 35 9.59 10.99 -2.21
CA ARG A 35 10.54 9.90 -1.89
C ARG A 35 11.20 9.28 -3.11
N PHE A 36 10.55 9.31 -4.28
CA PHE A 36 11.17 8.82 -5.52
C PHE A 36 12.46 9.57 -5.87
N ALA A 37 12.60 10.84 -5.46
CA ALA A 37 13.82 11.63 -5.70
C ALA A 37 15.05 11.09 -4.94
N ALA A 38 14.85 10.38 -3.83
CA ALA A 38 15.92 9.78 -3.04
C ALA A 38 16.25 8.34 -3.46
N LEU A 39 15.40 7.69 -4.27
CA LEU A 39 15.59 6.31 -4.69
C LEU A 39 16.67 6.21 -5.76
N ARG A 40 17.66 5.35 -5.52
CA ARG A 40 18.71 5.01 -6.50
C ARG A 40 18.41 3.74 -7.27
N THR A 41 17.69 2.81 -6.64
CA THR A 41 17.36 1.51 -7.22
C THR A 41 15.92 1.15 -6.87
N CYS A 42 15.27 0.44 -7.77
CA CYS A 42 13.96 -0.15 -7.53
C CYS A 42 13.85 -1.49 -8.26
N TRP A 43 12.90 -2.31 -7.85
CA TRP A 43 12.51 -3.53 -8.52
C TRP A 43 11.39 -3.25 -9.50
N LEU A 44 11.51 -3.81 -10.70
CA LEU A 44 10.43 -3.91 -11.67
C LEU A 44 9.69 -5.23 -11.41
N LEU A 45 8.39 -5.15 -11.19
CA LEU A 45 7.52 -6.32 -11.06
C LEU A 45 6.56 -6.39 -12.25
N ASP A 46 6.14 -7.61 -12.59
CA ASP A 46 5.06 -7.84 -13.55
C ASP A 46 3.69 -7.45 -12.96
N GLU A 47 2.62 -7.61 -13.76
CA GLU A 47 1.25 -7.30 -13.33
C GLU A 47 0.71 -8.24 -12.24
N LYS A 48 1.41 -9.36 -11.97
CA LYS A 48 1.11 -10.35 -10.93
C LYS A 48 2.01 -10.17 -9.70
N GLU A 49 2.67 -9.02 -9.58
CA GLU A 49 3.58 -8.66 -8.47
C GLU A 49 4.83 -9.56 -8.37
N GLN A 50 5.22 -10.23 -9.46
CA GLN A 50 6.44 -11.06 -9.48
C GLN A 50 7.66 -10.22 -9.89
N PRO A 51 8.79 -10.30 -9.15
CA PRO A 51 9.98 -9.54 -9.48
C PRO A 51 10.62 -10.03 -10.78
N GLU A 52 10.80 -9.11 -11.73
CA GLU A 52 11.48 -9.39 -13.00
C GLU A 52 12.98 -9.07 -12.89
N ARG A 53 13.31 -7.82 -12.50
CA ARG A 53 14.68 -7.31 -12.38
C ARG A 53 14.77 -6.02 -11.57
N SER A 54 15.95 -5.70 -11.07
CA SER A 54 16.26 -4.39 -10.52
C SER A 54 16.59 -3.37 -11.62
N LEU A 55 16.21 -2.11 -11.41
CA LEU A 55 16.54 -0.97 -12.26
C LEU A 55 17.27 0.11 -11.45
N HIS A 56 18.23 0.77 -12.09
CA HIS A 56 18.88 1.95 -11.54
C HIS A 56 18.15 3.22 -12.00
N ILE A 57 17.82 4.11 -11.06
CA ILE A 57 17.12 5.36 -11.32
C ILE A 57 18.15 6.44 -11.57
N LEU A 58 18.16 7.00 -12.79
CA LEU A 58 19.04 8.10 -13.18
C LEU A 58 18.47 9.46 -12.75
N SER A 59 17.15 9.60 -12.81
CA SER A 59 16.47 10.82 -12.36
C SER A 59 15.03 10.54 -12.00
N ALA A 60 14.52 11.32 -11.04
CA ALA A 60 13.13 11.28 -10.62
C ALA A 60 12.61 12.70 -10.40
N ARG A 61 11.43 13.00 -10.94
CA ARG A 61 10.78 14.30 -10.80
C ARG A 61 9.29 14.13 -10.54
N THR A 62 8.81 14.63 -9.41
CA THR A 62 7.39 14.66 -9.08
C THR A 62 6.64 15.71 -9.90
N GLN A 63 5.38 15.41 -10.19
CA GLN A 63 4.44 16.23 -10.93
C GLN A 63 3.12 16.31 -10.17
N LYS A 64 2.17 17.10 -10.68
CA LYS A 64 0.82 17.21 -10.12
C LYS A 64 0.10 15.85 -10.16
N ALA A 65 -0.87 15.67 -9.27
CA ALA A 65 -1.75 14.50 -9.21
C ALA A 65 -1.01 13.16 -8.97
N ASN A 66 0.00 13.16 -8.09
CA ASN A 66 0.77 11.97 -7.70
C ASN A 66 1.47 11.27 -8.87
N LEU A 67 1.79 12.02 -9.93
CA LEU A 67 2.57 11.51 -11.05
C LEU A 67 4.06 11.77 -10.83
N VAL A 68 4.90 10.81 -11.21
CA VAL A 68 6.36 10.90 -11.15
C VAL A 68 6.92 10.59 -12.53
N LEU A 69 7.84 11.42 -13.01
CA LEU A 69 8.66 11.10 -14.17
C LEU A 69 9.95 10.44 -13.70
N LEU A 70 10.22 9.23 -14.20
CA LEU A 70 11.46 8.50 -13.93
C LEU A 70 12.26 8.28 -15.21
N GLN A 71 13.57 8.36 -15.08
CA GLN A 71 14.53 7.89 -16.08
C GLN A 71 15.30 6.73 -15.47
N PHE A 72 15.38 5.61 -16.20
CA PHE A 72 16.17 4.46 -15.79
C PHE A 72 17.43 4.32 -16.63
N ASP A 73 18.45 3.72 -16.04
CA ASP A 73 19.61 3.26 -16.79
C ASP A 73 19.20 2.12 -17.74
N GLY A 74 19.71 2.13 -18.97
CA GLY A 74 19.35 1.18 -20.03
C GLY A 74 17.96 1.37 -20.68
N VAL A 75 17.18 2.39 -20.28
CA VAL A 75 15.90 2.74 -20.94
C VAL A 75 16.07 4.10 -21.60
N SER A 76 16.61 4.12 -22.82
CA SER A 76 17.06 5.36 -23.50
C SER A 76 16.12 5.87 -24.59
N ASP A 77 15.10 5.11 -24.96
CA ASP A 77 14.18 5.47 -26.03
C ASP A 77 12.71 5.19 -25.69
N ARG A 78 11.82 5.74 -26.52
CA ARG A 78 10.37 5.63 -26.33
C ARG A 78 9.88 4.18 -26.34
N ASP A 79 10.44 3.31 -27.16
CA ASP A 79 9.96 1.95 -27.33
C ASP A 79 10.33 1.10 -26.11
N ALA A 80 11.55 1.26 -25.59
CA ALA A 80 11.98 0.68 -24.33
C ALA A 80 11.11 1.17 -23.16
N ALA A 81 10.76 2.46 -23.12
CA ALA A 81 9.86 3.00 -22.10
C ALA A 81 8.42 2.45 -22.21
N LEU A 82 7.89 2.33 -23.44
CA LEU A 82 6.56 1.74 -23.69
C LEU A 82 6.52 0.26 -23.31
N ALA A 83 7.62 -0.46 -23.53
CA ALA A 83 7.77 -1.84 -23.10
C ALA A 83 7.73 -2.02 -21.59
N LEU A 84 7.78 -0.95 -20.78
CA LEU A 84 7.60 -0.99 -19.33
C LEU A 84 6.18 -0.60 -18.88
N ARG A 85 5.29 -0.23 -19.80
CA ARG A 85 3.92 0.17 -19.45
C ARG A 85 3.17 -0.97 -18.75
N GLY A 86 2.45 -0.65 -17.68
CA GLY A 86 1.66 -1.60 -16.90
C GLY A 86 2.42 -2.24 -15.73
N ARG A 87 3.77 -2.26 -15.79
CA ARG A 87 4.63 -2.85 -14.76
C ARG A 87 4.58 -2.04 -13.46
N LEU A 88 4.87 -2.72 -12.36
CA LEU A 88 4.90 -2.15 -11.02
C LEU A 88 6.34 -1.86 -10.62
N LEU A 89 6.51 -0.82 -9.82
CA LEU A 89 7.77 -0.46 -9.19
C LEU A 89 7.69 -0.76 -7.70
N ALA A 90 8.70 -1.44 -7.17
CA ALA A 90 8.80 -1.75 -5.77
C ALA A 90 10.19 -1.40 -5.21
N VAL A 91 10.27 -1.20 -3.90
CA VAL A 91 11.53 -1.05 -3.17
C VAL A 91 11.73 -2.23 -2.24
N ASP A 92 12.98 -2.53 -1.91
CA ASP A 92 13.27 -3.49 -0.86
C ASP A 92 12.77 -2.94 0.49
N ARG A 93 12.19 -3.80 1.31
CA ARG A 93 11.76 -3.43 2.67
C ARG A 93 12.93 -2.89 3.51
N ALA A 94 14.16 -3.33 3.27
CA ALA A 94 15.36 -2.82 3.95
C ALA A 94 15.70 -1.36 3.56
N ASP A 95 15.35 -0.96 2.33
CA ASP A 95 15.54 0.40 1.82
C ASP A 95 14.33 1.31 2.09
N ALA A 96 13.24 0.74 2.64
CA ALA A 96 12.07 1.50 3.02
C ALA A 96 12.38 2.42 4.21
N VAL A 97 11.77 3.61 4.20
CA VAL A 97 11.94 4.60 5.27
C VAL A 97 11.52 3.97 6.60
N LYS A 98 12.29 4.23 7.67
CA LYS A 98 11.86 3.90 9.02
C LYS A 98 10.54 4.59 9.32
N LEU A 99 9.49 3.81 9.49
CA LEU A 99 8.18 4.32 9.87
C LEU A 99 8.25 4.94 11.28
N PRO A 100 7.56 6.06 11.53
CA PRO A 100 7.35 6.55 12.88
C PRO A 100 6.62 5.51 13.75
N ALA A 101 6.60 5.73 15.06
CA ALA A 101 5.72 4.98 15.94
C ALA A 101 4.25 5.10 15.46
N ASP A 102 3.47 4.03 15.64
CA ASP A 102 2.07 3.94 15.23
C ASP A 102 1.82 4.10 13.72
N HIS A 103 2.83 3.81 12.89
CA HIS A 103 2.67 3.75 11.43
C HIS A 103 3.02 2.35 10.92
N TRP A 104 2.24 1.88 9.94
CA TRP A 104 2.40 0.56 9.35
C TRP A 104 2.25 0.65 7.84
N PHE A 105 2.95 -0.22 7.11
CA PHE A 105 2.69 -0.38 5.68
C PHE A 105 1.34 -1.06 5.48
N ILE A 106 0.49 -0.51 4.61
CA ILE A 106 -0.84 -1.07 4.33
C ILE A 106 -0.76 -2.53 3.94
N CYS A 107 0.23 -2.93 3.12
CA CYS A 107 0.41 -4.32 2.70
C CYS A 107 0.61 -5.31 3.86
N ASP A 108 1.13 -4.85 5.00
CA ASP A 108 1.28 -5.67 6.19
C ASP A 108 -0.01 -5.77 7.01
N LEU A 109 -0.84 -4.72 6.96
CA LEU A 109 -2.15 -4.68 7.60
C LEU A 109 -3.17 -5.55 6.85
N LEU A 110 -3.06 -5.63 5.52
CA LEU A 110 -3.95 -6.46 4.70
C LEU A 110 -3.89 -7.93 5.13
N GLY A 111 -5.08 -8.47 5.45
CA GLY A 111 -5.31 -9.81 5.95
C GLY A 111 -4.94 -10.00 7.42
N CYS A 112 -4.76 -8.93 8.21
CA CYS A 112 -4.72 -9.05 9.66
C CYS A 112 -6.14 -9.27 10.21
N GLU A 113 -6.27 -10.14 11.21
CA GLU A 113 -7.51 -10.37 11.93
C GLU A 113 -7.79 -9.21 12.89
N VAL A 114 -9.02 -8.72 12.86
CA VAL A 114 -9.48 -7.63 13.72
C VAL A 114 -10.30 -8.20 14.86
N PHE A 115 -9.91 -7.85 16.08
CA PHE A 115 -10.55 -8.27 17.31
C PHE A 115 -11.02 -7.04 18.09
N ASP A 116 -12.27 -7.03 18.50
CA ASP A 116 -12.78 -6.04 19.43
C ASP A 116 -12.82 -6.62 20.85
N ALA A 117 -12.41 -5.81 21.84
CA ALA A 117 -12.35 -6.24 23.23
C ALA A 117 -13.71 -6.66 23.81
N ALA A 118 -14.81 -6.10 23.31
CA ALA A 118 -16.17 -6.42 23.75
C ALA A 118 -16.84 -7.48 22.86
N ALA A 119 -16.66 -7.39 21.53
CA ALA A 119 -17.36 -8.26 20.58
C ALA A 119 -16.57 -9.52 20.15
N GLY A 120 -15.28 -9.60 20.43
CA GLY A 120 -14.41 -10.69 20.00
C GLY A 120 -13.97 -10.57 18.53
N PRO A 121 -13.74 -11.68 17.81
CA PRO A 121 -13.27 -11.65 16.42
C PRO A 121 -14.32 -11.02 15.49
N ILE A 122 -13.90 -10.03 14.70
CA ILE A 122 -14.76 -9.33 13.75
C ILE A 122 -14.60 -9.89 12.34
N GLY A 123 -13.35 -10.01 11.89
CA GLY A 123 -13.03 -10.34 10.50
C GLY A 123 -11.60 -9.98 10.14
N THR A 124 -11.33 -9.75 8.86
CA THR A 124 -9.98 -9.43 8.36
C THR A 124 -9.94 -8.11 7.61
N VAL A 125 -8.90 -7.31 7.82
CA VAL A 125 -8.65 -6.11 7.01
C VAL A 125 -8.42 -6.54 5.57
N HIS A 126 -9.11 -5.93 4.61
CA HIS A 126 -8.92 -6.25 3.20
C HIS A 126 -8.68 -5.03 2.32
N GLU A 127 -8.91 -3.83 2.84
CA GLU A 127 -8.61 -2.56 2.19
C GLU A 127 -8.35 -1.48 3.26
N VAL A 128 -7.56 -0.48 2.90
CA VAL A 128 -7.34 0.74 3.70
C VAL A 128 -7.57 1.93 2.78
N LEU A 129 -8.59 2.75 3.07
CA LEU A 129 -8.91 3.95 2.29
C LEU A 129 -8.11 5.14 2.81
N GLN A 130 -7.33 5.76 1.93
CA GLN A 130 -6.46 6.90 2.26
C GLN A 130 -6.97 8.25 1.72
N HIS A 131 -8.10 8.26 1.01
CA HIS A 131 -8.66 9.49 0.40
C HIS A 131 -9.55 10.32 1.34
N THR A 132 -9.45 10.06 2.65
CA THR A 132 -10.24 10.69 3.72
C THR A 132 -9.32 11.49 4.64
N ALA A 133 -9.89 12.27 5.57
CA ALA A 133 -9.10 13.03 6.55
C ALA A 133 -8.24 12.14 7.48
N GLN A 134 -8.60 10.87 7.59
CA GLN A 134 -7.91 9.82 8.34
C GLN A 134 -7.98 8.54 7.52
N ASP A 135 -6.98 7.65 7.62
CA ASP A 135 -7.06 6.34 7.00
C ASP A 135 -8.26 5.55 7.55
N VAL A 136 -9.02 4.87 6.70
CA VAL A 136 -10.18 4.07 7.09
C VAL A 136 -9.91 2.60 6.80
N PHE A 137 -10.01 1.75 7.82
CA PHE A 137 -9.87 0.31 7.65
C PHE A 137 -11.19 -0.28 7.18
N VAL A 138 -11.12 -1.14 6.17
CA VAL A 138 -12.27 -1.88 5.66
C VAL A 138 -12.10 -3.35 6.03
N VAL A 139 -12.92 -3.80 6.97
CA VAL A 139 -12.85 -5.15 7.54
C VAL A 139 -13.94 -6.01 6.95
N ARG A 140 -13.53 -7.09 6.28
CA ARG A 140 -14.44 -8.08 5.76
C ARG A 140 -14.96 -8.97 6.87
N GLN A 141 -16.28 -8.97 7.04
CA GLN A 141 -16.99 -9.78 8.04
C GLN A 141 -17.65 -10.98 7.36
N PRO A 142 -17.46 -12.21 7.86
CA PRO A 142 -18.15 -13.38 7.30
C PRO A 142 -19.67 -13.22 7.38
N GLY A 143 -20.34 -13.25 6.22
CA GLY A 143 -21.80 -13.18 6.12
C GLY A 143 -22.44 -11.83 6.47
N GLN A 144 -21.64 -10.78 6.62
CA GLN A 144 -22.10 -9.43 6.95
C GLN A 144 -21.48 -8.40 6.00
N PRO A 145 -22.07 -7.20 5.84
CA PRO A 145 -21.43 -6.06 5.19
C PRO A 145 -20.04 -5.75 5.79
N ASP A 146 -19.17 -5.14 5.00
CA ASP A 146 -17.86 -4.73 5.49
C ASP A 146 -18.00 -3.66 6.58
N LEU A 147 -17.21 -3.80 7.64
CA LEU A 147 -17.13 -2.83 8.73
C LEU A 147 -16.05 -1.81 8.41
N LEU A 148 -16.41 -0.52 8.47
CA LEU A 148 -15.49 0.57 8.25
C LEU A 148 -15.26 1.35 9.56
N PHE A 149 -14.01 1.61 9.90
CA PHE A 149 -13.67 2.50 11.02
C PHE A 149 -12.37 3.26 10.76
N PRO A 150 -12.24 4.48 11.30
CA PRO A 150 -11.02 5.26 11.16
C PRO A 150 -9.86 4.68 11.97
N ALA A 151 -8.67 4.68 11.40
CA ALA A 151 -7.42 4.21 11.98
C ALA A 151 -6.85 5.22 12.98
N ILE A 152 -7.61 5.53 14.03
CA ILE A 152 -7.25 6.49 15.08
C ILE A 152 -6.91 5.81 16.39
N LYS A 153 -6.04 6.45 17.20
CA LYS A 153 -5.55 5.93 18.50
C LYS A 153 -6.64 5.60 19.51
N THR A 154 -7.81 6.21 19.41
CA THR A 154 -8.94 5.90 20.30
C THR A 154 -9.58 4.56 19.96
N ILE A 155 -9.53 4.15 18.69
CA ILE A 155 -10.08 2.88 18.20
C ILE A 155 -8.98 1.81 18.15
N LEU A 156 -7.84 2.08 17.52
CA LEU A 156 -6.72 1.16 17.42
C LEU A 156 -5.99 1.07 18.76
N ARG A 157 -6.09 -0.08 19.42
CA ARG A 157 -5.43 -0.33 20.72
C ARG A 157 -4.06 -0.96 20.54
N GLN A 158 -3.98 -1.98 19.71
CA GLN A 158 -2.73 -2.70 19.46
C GLN A 158 -2.72 -3.27 18.05
N VAL A 159 -1.57 -3.17 17.38
CA VAL A 159 -1.32 -3.79 16.08
C VAL A 159 -0.12 -4.71 16.25
N ASP A 160 -0.38 -6.02 16.25
CA ASP A 160 0.63 -7.06 16.27
C ASP A 160 0.76 -7.68 14.89
N LEU A 161 1.68 -7.14 14.08
CA LEU A 161 1.95 -7.66 12.74
C LEU A 161 2.57 -9.06 12.75
N ALA A 162 3.23 -9.48 13.85
CA ALA A 162 3.80 -10.81 13.95
C ALA A 162 2.71 -11.87 14.17
N ALA A 163 1.72 -11.54 15.01
CA ALA A 163 0.53 -12.35 15.20
C ALA A 163 -0.55 -12.16 14.11
N ARG A 164 -0.34 -11.21 13.18
CA ARG A 164 -1.35 -10.74 12.19
C ARG A 164 -2.67 -10.34 12.85
N ARG A 165 -2.60 -9.65 13.98
CA ARG A 165 -3.74 -9.29 14.82
C ARG A 165 -3.82 -7.78 15.07
N ILE A 166 -5.02 -7.24 14.99
CA ILE A 166 -5.32 -5.84 15.27
C ILE A 166 -6.42 -5.80 16.33
N ASP A 167 -6.08 -5.32 17.53
CA ASP A 167 -7.03 -5.13 18.62
C ASP A 167 -7.61 -3.73 18.57
N VAL A 168 -8.94 -3.66 18.54
CA VAL A 168 -9.72 -2.43 18.46
C VAL A 168 -10.67 -2.27 19.65
N CYS A 169 -11.07 -1.03 19.87
CA CYS A 169 -12.13 -0.67 20.79
C CYS A 169 -13.12 0.21 20.03
N LEU A 170 -14.13 -0.42 19.44
CA LEU A 170 -15.11 0.27 18.62
C LEU A 170 -16.16 0.96 19.51
N PRO A 171 -16.71 2.11 19.07
CA PRO A 171 -17.81 2.75 19.78
C PRO A 171 -19.05 1.85 19.83
N ASP A 172 -19.77 1.93 20.95
CA ASP A 172 -21.03 1.22 21.14
C ASP A 172 -22.01 1.53 19.99
N GLY A 173 -22.67 0.49 19.48
CA GLY A 173 -23.65 0.61 18.40
C GLY A 173 -23.08 0.62 16.98
N LEU A 174 -21.76 0.78 16.78
CA LEU A 174 -21.17 0.70 15.42
C LEU A 174 -21.41 -0.68 14.79
N HIS A 175 -21.30 -1.74 15.57
CA HIS A 175 -21.64 -3.11 15.12
C HIS A 175 -23.11 -3.25 14.69
N ALA A 176 -24.03 -2.53 15.34
CA ALA A 176 -25.45 -2.63 15.05
C ALA A 176 -25.80 -1.99 13.69
N LEU A 177 -25.05 -0.98 13.24
CA LEU A 177 -25.24 -0.34 11.94
C LEU A 177 -24.92 -1.26 10.75
N TYR A 178 -24.00 -2.21 10.96
CA TYR A 178 -23.52 -3.12 9.91
C TYR A 178 -24.09 -4.53 10.03
N ARG A 179 -24.80 -4.85 11.11
CA ARG A 179 -25.46 -6.14 11.27
C ARG A 179 -26.77 -6.12 10.48
N LYS A 180 -26.90 -6.96 9.46
CA LYS A 180 -28.24 -7.25 8.91
C LYS A 180 -29.07 -7.88 10.02
N GLU A 181 -30.12 -7.20 10.46
CA GLU A 181 -31.20 -7.90 11.18
C GLU A 181 -31.68 -9.01 10.25
N LYS A 182 -31.59 -10.26 10.71
CA LYS A 182 -32.24 -11.38 10.03
C LYS A 182 -33.74 -11.09 10.06
N ALA A 183 -34.31 -10.68 8.94
CA ALA A 183 -35.72 -10.86 8.67
C ALA A 183 -36.05 -12.35 8.59
#